data_AF-A0A533UND9-F1
#
_entry.id   AF-A0A533UND9-F1
#
_cell.length_a   1.000
_cell.length_b   1.000
_cell.length_c   1.000
_cell.angle_alpha   90.00
_cell.angle_beta   90.00
_cell.angle_gamma   90.00
#
_symmetry.space_group_name_H-M   'P 1'
#
loop_
_entity.id
_entity.type
_entity.pdbx_description
1 polymer ?
#
loop_
_entity_poly.entity_id
_entity_poly.type
_entity_poly.pdbx_seq_one_letter_code
_entity_poly.pdbx_strand_id
1 'polypeptide(L)' 'MRVGKPLIGIGIIIAIFGIVFFLQGQSLVGPKSSFMYSNPQWIINGQWIAIIGIIILGIGLVILKINSQFPKS' A
#
# COMPACT_ATOMS: atom_id res chain seq x y z
N MET A 1 -20.92 -2.69 9.77
CA MET A 1 -20.08 -2.10 8.69
C MET A 1 -19.29 -3.21 8.02
N ARG A 2 -19.29 -3.32 6.69
CA ARG A 2 -18.51 -4.35 5.97
C ARG A 2 -17.03 -3.97 5.97
N VAL A 3 -16.27 -4.48 6.93
CA VAL A 3 -14.86 -4.15 7.21
C VAL A 3 -13.93 -4.33 5.99
N GLY A 4 -14.29 -5.20 5.03
CA GLY A 4 -13.50 -5.44 3.82
C GLY A 4 -13.32 -4.22 2.91
N LYS A 5 -14.36 -3.39 2.70
CA LYS A 5 -14.25 -2.23 1.78
C LYS A 5 -13.27 -1.16 2.29
N PRO A 6 -13.31 -0.74 3.57
CA PRO A 6 -12.29 0.16 4.12
C PRO A 6 -10.87 -0.41 4.05
N LEU A 7 -10.68 -1.70 4.34
CA LEU A 7 -9.36 -2.35 4.26
C LEU A 7 -8.76 -2.30 2.84
N ILE A 8 -9.59 -2.53 1.82
CA ILE A 8 -9.16 -2.40 0.42
C ILE A 8 -8.66 -0.98 0.14
N GLY A 9 -9.40 0.04 0.56
CA GLY A 9 -9.01 1.44 0.38
C GLY A 9 -7.68 1.78 1.07
N ILE A 10 -7.54 1.35 2.33
CA ILE A 10 -6.30 1.55 3.10
C ILE A 10 -5.12 0.85 2.44
N GLY A 11 -5.29 -0.41 2.02
CA GLY A 11 -4.24 -1.18 1.35
C GLY A 11 -3.76 -0.53 0.05
N ILE A 12 -4.68 -0.02 -0.77
CA ILE A 12 -4.36 0.71 -2.01
C ILE A 12 -3.54 1.96 -1.71
N ILE A 13 -3.97 2.79 -0.75
CA ILE A 13 -3.28 4.04 -0.40
C ILE A 13 -1.85 3.75 0.07
N ILE A 14 -1.68 2.78 0.97
CA ILE A 14 -0.37 2.39 1.49
C ILE A 14 0.52 1.85 0.36
N ALA A 15 -0.03 1.01 -0.53
CA ALA A 15 0.73 0.46 -1.65
C ALA A 15 1.22 1.56 -2.61
N ILE A 16 0.36 2.51 -2.95
CA ILE A 16 0.72 3.65 -3.80
C ILE A 16 1.83 4.48 -3.16
N PHE A 17 1.70 4.84 -1.88
CA PHE A 17 2.76 5.60 -1.19
C PHE A 17 4.07 4.82 -1.11
N GLY A 18 4.03 3.52 -0.82
CA GLY A 18 5.24 2.68 -0.81
C GLY A 18 5.96 2.68 -2.16
N ILE A 19 5.21 2.53 -3.25
CA ILE A 19 5.75 2.59 -4.62
C ILE A 19 6.36 3.97 -4.89
N VAL A 20 5.66 5.07 -4.55
CA VAL A 20 6.17 6.43 -4.74
C VAL A 20 7.48 6.62 -3.97
N PHE A 21 7.56 6.19 -2.72
CA PHE A 21 8.76 6.31 -1.90
C PHE A 21 9.91 5.46 -2.42
N PHE A 22 9.64 4.26 -2.91
CA PHE A 22 10.64 3.39 -3.55
C PHE A 22 11.22 4.03 -4.81
N LEU A 23 10.37 4.61 -5.66
CA LEU A 23 10.80 5.30 -6.88
C LEU A 23 11.53 6.61 -6.56
N GLN A 24 11.11 7.33 -5.52
CA GLN A 24 11.76 8.55 -5.08
C GLN A 24 13.15 8.26 -4.50
N GLY A 25 13.29 7.19 -3.71
CA GLY A 25 14.58 6.66 -3.24
C GLY A 25 15.56 6.35 -4.37
N GLN A 26 15.04 5.88 -5.52
CA GLN A 26 15.83 5.64 -6.74
C GLN A 26 16.05 6.88 -7.60
N SER A 27 15.58 8.05 -7.18
CA SER A 27 15.70 9.29 -7.94
C SER A 27 14.89 9.31 -9.24
N LEU A 28 13.89 8.42 -9.38
CA LEU A 28 13.07 8.30 -10.58
C LEU A 28 11.89 9.28 -10.59
N VAL A 29 11.38 9.64 -9.40
CA VAL A 29 10.24 10.55 -9.23
C VAL A 29 10.47 11.52 -8.07
N GLY A 30 9.76 12.65 -8.09
CA GLY A 30 9.76 13.64 -7.00
C GLY A 30 10.87 14.69 -7.09
N PRO A 31 10.83 15.72 -6.21
CA PRO A 31 11.78 16.82 -6.25
C PRO A 31 13.14 16.41 -5.67
N LYS A 32 14.22 16.92 -6.27
CA LYS A 32 15.61 16.69 -5.82
C LYS A 32 15.89 17.25 -4.42
N SER A 33 15.08 18.19 -3.94
CA SER A 33 15.15 18.73 -2.58
C SER A 33 14.52 17.82 -1.51
N SER A 34 13.81 16.76 -1.91
CA SER A 34 13.21 15.82 -0.97
C SER A 34 14.29 15.04 -0.22
N PHE A 35 14.09 14.88 1.10
CA PHE A 35 14.91 14.01 1.94
C PHE A 35 14.90 12.53 1.51
N MET A 36 13.90 12.13 0.72
CA MET A 36 13.79 10.77 0.17
C MET A 36 14.56 10.58 -1.14
N TYR A 37 14.85 11.67 -1.86
CA TYR A 37 15.43 11.58 -3.20
C TYR A 37 16.86 11.03 -3.15
N SER A 38 17.19 10.06 -4.02
CA SER A 38 18.51 9.39 -4.05
C SER A 38 18.93 8.77 -2.71
N ASN A 39 17.99 8.33 -1.88
CA ASN A 39 18.27 7.80 -0.54
C ASN A 39 18.02 6.27 -0.47
N PRO A 40 19.06 5.43 -0.29
CA PRO A 40 18.93 3.96 -0.23
C PRO A 40 18.00 3.46 0.88
N GLN A 41 17.90 4.19 2.00
CA GLN A 41 16.98 3.83 3.07
C GLN A 41 15.53 3.91 2.61
N TRP A 42 15.20 4.91 1.79
CA TRP A 42 13.85 5.09 1.25
C TRP A 42 13.50 4.12 0.12
N ILE A 43 14.50 3.52 -0.53
CA ILE A 43 14.30 2.36 -1.41
C ILE A 43 13.77 1.18 -0.58
N ILE A 44 14.48 0.79 0.48
CA ILE A 44 14.10 -0.34 1.33
C ILE A 44 12.76 -0.07 2.03
N ASN A 45 12.60 1.11 2.63
CA ASN A 45 11.36 1.49 3.32
C ASN A 45 10.16 1.50 2.35
N GLY A 46 10.31 2.12 1.17
CA GLY A 46 9.26 2.16 0.16
C GLY A 46 8.83 0.77 -0.29
N GLN A 47 9.80 -0.13 -0.52
CA GLN A 47 9.52 -1.53 -0.87
C GLN A 47 8.71 -2.24 0.23
N TRP A 48 9.11 -2.12 1.50
CA TRP A 48 8.36 -2.74 2.62
C TRP A 48 6.97 -2.15 2.80
N ILE A 49 6.83 -0.82 2.68
CA ILE A 49 5.51 -0.15 2.73
C ILE A 49 4.61 -0.67 1.61
N ALA A 50 5.14 -0.81 0.38
CA ALA A 50 4.39 -1.34 -0.75
C ALA A 50 3.91 -2.78 -0.50
N ILE A 51 4.80 -3.65 0.00
CA ILE A 51 4.47 -5.05 0.34
C ILE A 51 3.37 -5.11 1.40
N ILE A 52 3.47 -4.32 2.47
CA ILE A 52 2.47 -4.26 3.54
C ILE A 52 1.12 -3.78 2.98
N GLY A 53 1.12 -2.76 2.11
CA GLY A 53 -0.10 -2.28 1.44
C GLY A 53 -0.78 -3.36 0.60
N ILE A 54 0.00 -4.13 -0.15
CA ILE A 54 -0.50 -5.26 -0.96
C ILE A 54 -1.09 -6.36 -0.06
N ILE A 55 -0.44 -6.68 1.08
CA ILE A 55 -0.96 -7.65 2.04
C ILE A 55 -2.30 -7.19 2.62
N ILE A 56 -2.41 -5.93 3.05
CA ILE A 56 -3.65 -5.36 3.59
C ILE A 56 -4.76 -5.39 2.53
N LEU A 57 -4.44 -5.03 1.29
CA LEU A 57 -5.36 -5.11 0.15
C LEU A 57 -5.85 -6.55 -0.06
N GLY A 58 -4.95 -7.53 -0.06
CA GLY A 58 -5.28 -8.95 -0.17
C GLY A 58 -6.23 -9.42 0.94
N ILE A 59 -5.96 -9.06 2.19
CA ILE A 59 -6.84 -9.36 3.33
C ILE A 59 -8.21 -8.72 3.15
N GLY A 60 -8.27 -7.45 2.73
CA GLY A 60 -9.52 -6.74 2.45
C GLY A 60 -10.38 -7.43 1.38
N LEU A 61 -9.74 -7.90 0.30
CA LEU A 61 -10.41 -8.65 -0.78
C LEU A 61 -10.92 -10.01 -0.31
N VAL A 62 -10.12 -10.75 0.48
CA VAL A 62 -10.54 -12.04 1.07
C VAL A 62 -11.75 -11.85 1.98
N ILE A 63 -11.73 -10.85 2.86
CA ILE A 63 -12.87 -10.53 3.75
C ILE A 63 -14.10 -10.12 2.94
N LEU A 64 -13.93 -9.32 1.88
CA LEU A 64 -15.03 -8.92 1.02
C LEU A 64 -15.67 -10.14 0.34
N LYS A 65 -14.86 -11.08 -0.16
CA LYS A 65 -15.31 -12.32 -0.79
C LYS A 65 -16.06 -13.20 0.20
N ILE A 66 -15.52 -13.43 1.40
CA ILE A 66 -16.18 -14.24 2.45
C ILE A 66 -17.55 -13.65 2.81
N ASN A 67 -17.63 -12.33 3.03
CA ASN A 67 -18.89 -11.67 3.36
C ASN A 67 -19.92 -11.72 2.22
N SER A 68 -19.47 -11.87 0.97
CA SER A 68 -20.36 -12.02 -0.18
C SER A 68 -20.91 -13.44 -0.30
N GLN A 69 -20.19 -14.45 0.19
CA GLN A 69 -20.59 -15.87 0.14
C GLN A 69 -21.49 -16.26 1.32
N PHE A 70 -21.26 -15.65 2.49
CA PHE A 70 -22.05 -15.87 3.70
C PHE A 70 -22.65 -14.54 4.19
N PRO A 71 -23.67 -14.01 3.51
CA PRO A 71 -24.33 -12.79 3.96
C PRO A 71 -24.97 -13.05 5.33
N LYS A 72 -24.54 -12.31 6.36
CA LYS A 72 -25.22 -12.33 7.66
C LYS A 72 -26.64 -11.77 7.45
N SER A 73 -27.65 -12.59 7.76
CA SER A 73 -29.09 -12.28 7.72
C SER A 73 -29.43 -11.06 8.58
#